data_AF-A0A7K1TH22-F1
#
_entry.id   AF-A0A7K1TH22-F1
#
_cell.length_a   1.000
_cell.length_b   1.000
_cell.length_c   1.000
_cell.angle_alpha   90.00
_cell.angle_beta   90.00
_cell.angle_gamma   90.00
#
_symmetry.space_group_name_H-M   'P 1'
#
loop_
_entity.id
_entity.type
_entity.pdbx_description
1 polymer ?
#
loop_
_entity_poly.entity_id
_entity_poly.type
_entity_poly.pdbx_seq_one_letter_code
_entity_poly.pdbx_strand_id
1 'polypeptide(L)'
;MLGTSIDGLRHRLGVPKPLPPGFSDPVMGPAGGLELPDSALAFKMQGFTLVANYDARTRQVRDLLLVGQHEDSLMGRASLQSNAANYLVLPVFQTGSANRLLGLRIVPTKPTK
;
A
#
# COMPACT_ATOMS: atom_id res chain seq x y z
N MET A 1 -11.05 2.15 -4.00
CA MET A 1 -9.94 2.64 -3.16
C MET A 1 -8.69 2.89 -3.97
N LEU A 2 -8.41 2.07 -4.99
CA LEU A 2 -7.35 2.33 -5.96
C LEU A 2 -7.83 3.33 -7.01
N GLY A 3 -6.98 4.29 -7.36
CA GLY A 3 -7.29 5.38 -8.28
C GLY A 3 -8.03 6.57 -7.67
N THR A 4 -7.90 6.77 -6.36
CA THR A 4 -8.38 7.97 -5.65
C THR A 4 -7.17 8.80 -5.23
N SER A 5 -7.31 10.14 -5.20
CA SER A 5 -6.25 11.00 -4.69
C SER A 5 -5.97 10.75 -3.20
N ILE A 6 -4.79 11.14 -2.74
CA ILE A 6 -4.41 11.04 -1.32
C ILE A 6 -5.34 11.85 -0.42
N ASP A 7 -5.93 12.94 -0.91
CA ASP A 7 -6.95 13.72 -0.18
C ASP A 7 -8.24 12.95 -0.02
N GLY A 8 -8.67 12.24 -1.07
CA GLY A 8 -9.84 11.38 -1.00
C GLY A 8 -9.64 10.25 0.02
N LEU A 9 -8.42 9.73 0.19
CA LEU A 9 -8.11 8.80 1.26
C LEU A 9 -8.17 9.48 2.64
N ARG A 10 -7.58 10.68 2.81
CA ARG A 10 -7.66 11.43 4.07
C ARG A 10 -9.10 11.74 4.48
N HIS A 11 -9.97 12.07 3.53
CA HIS A 11 -11.37 12.35 3.82
C HIS A 11 -12.11 11.09 4.34
N ARG A 12 -11.80 9.92 3.76
CA ARG A 12 -12.44 8.64 4.14
C ARG A 12 -11.86 8.01 5.39
N LEU A 13 -10.54 8.10 5.57
CA LEU A 13 -9.77 7.38 6.59
C LEU A 13 -9.32 8.27 7.75
N GLY A 14 -9.55 9.58 7.63
CA GLY A 14 -9.15 10.58 8.62
C GLY A 14 -7.68 10.98 8.50
N VAL A 15 -7.16 11.48 9.61
CA VAL A 15 -5.81 12.03 9.68
C VAL A 15 -4.77 10.91 9.55
N PRO A 16 -3.73 11.08 8.69
CA PRO A 16 -2.62 10.14 8.63
C PRO A 16 -1.98 9.92 10.00
N LYS A 17 -1.45 8.72 10.20
CA LYS A 17 -0.70 8.34 11.39
C LYS A 17 0.78 8.17 11.02
N PRO A 18 1.68 8.26 12.01
CA PRO A 18 3.07 7.88 11.80
C PRO A 18 3.17 6.45 11.28
N LEU A 19 4.16 6.19 10.43
CA LEU A 19 4.52 4.83 10.05
C LEU A 19 4.91 4.02 11.29
N PRO A 20 4.67 2.70 11.31
CA PRO A 20 5.13 1.85 12.39
C PRO A 20 6.66 1.98 12.56
N PRO A 21 7.18 1.98 13.81
CA PRO A 21 8.61 1.98 14.03
C PRO A 21 9.26 0.75 13.40
N GLY A 22 10.40 0.95 12.73
CA GLY A 22 11.10 -0.12 11.99
C GLY A 22 10.43 -0.54 10.68
N PHE A 23 9.40 0.18 10.23
CA PHE A 23 8.82 -0.06 8.90
C PHE A 23 9.84 0.32 7.82
N SER A 24 10.16 -0.65 6.97
CA SER A 24 10.97 -0.49 5.77
C SER A 24 10.23 -1.16 4.62
N ASP A 25 9.80 -0.35 3.65
CA ASP A 25 9.21 -0.86 2.43
C ASP A 25 10.35 -1.23 1.45
N PRO A 26 10.54 -2.53 1.13
CA PRO A 26 11.64 -2.96 0.27
C PRO A 26 11.53 -2.42 -1.16
N VAL A 27 10.32 -1.98 -1.57
CA VAL A 27 10.06 -1.42 -2.90
C VAL A 27 10.34 0.10 -2.94
N MET A 28 10.46 0.76 -1.78
CA MET A 28 10.84 2.19 -1.69
C MET A 28 12.36 2.43 -1.59
N GLY A 29 13.18 1.39 -1.77
CA GLY A 29 14.65 1.50 -1.72
C GLY A 29 15.28 2.08 -3.01
N PRO A 30 16.55 2.53 -2.96
CA PRO A 30 17.21 3.26 -4.06
C PRO A 30 17.62 2.39 -5.27
N ALA A 31 16.97 1.26 -5.52
CA ALA A 31 17.38 0.30 -6.55
C ALA A 31 16.26 -0.02 -7.55
N GLY A 32 16.31 0.61 -8.72
CA GLY A 32 15.88 -0.04 -9.97
C GLY A 32 14.56 0.45 -10.60
N GLY A 33 14.58 1.62 -11.24
CA GLY A 33 14.04 1.76 -12.61
C GLY A 33 12.56 2.12 -12.80
N LEU A 34 11.76 2.30 -11.75
CA LEU A 34 10.42 2.89 -11.84
C LEU A 34 10.40 4.10 -10.91
N GLU A 35 10.01 5.28 -11.41
CA GLU A 35 9.91 6.50 -10.62
C GLU A 35 9.28 6.21 -9.25
N LEU A 36 10.12 6.27 -8.20
CA LEU A 36 9.72 5.97 -6.84
C LEU A 36 8.50 6.82 -6.47
N PRO A 37 7.53 6.29 -5.72
CA PRO A 37 6.53 7.12 -5.09
C PRO A 37 7.23 8.14 -4.21
N ASP A 38 7.08 9.42 -4.55
CA ASP A 38 7.80 10.54 -3.93
C ASP A 38 7.34 10.77 -2.47
N SER A 39 6.24 10.13 -2.05
CA SER A 39 5.69 10.25 -0.70
C SER A 39 4.81 9.07 -0.28
N ALA A 40 4.75 8.85 1.03
CA ALA A 40 3.90 7.84 1.66
C ALA A 40 3.13 8.41 2.87
N LEU A 41 1.87 8.00 3.03
CA LEU A 41 1.09 8.26 4.26
C LEU A 41 0.53 6.96 4.81
N ALA A 42 0.53 6.83 6.14
CA ALA A 42 -0.08 5.69 6.81
C ALA A 42 -1.45 6.05 7.39
N PHE A 43 -2.39 5.11 7.34
CA PHE A 43 -3.73 5.21 7.91
C PHE A 43 -4.02 3.96 8.73
N LYS A 44 -4.87 4.11 9.74
CA LYS A 44 -5.43 2.96 10.46
C LYS A 44 -6.78 2.62 9.87
N MET A 45 -6.95 1.38 9.42
CA MET A 45 -8.20 0.90 8.85
C MET A 45 -8.50 -0.48 9.40
N GLN A 46 -9.67 -0.63 10.02
CA GLN A 46 -10.19 -1.92 10.47
C GLN A 46 -9.17 -2.80 11.20
N GLY A 47 -8.26 -2.21 11.98
CA GLY A 47 -7.24 -2.89 12.78
C GLY A 47 -5.95 -3.33 12.04
N PHE A 48 -5.71 -2.86 10.82
CA PHE A 48 -4.40 -2.92 10.15
C PHE A 48 -3.90 -1.52 9.76
N THR A 49 -2.62 -1.41 9.45
CA THR A 49 -2.03 -0.18 8.90
C THR A 49 -2.10 -0.26 7.39
N LEU A 50 -2.71 0.74 6.76
CA LEU A 50 -2.65 0.94 5.32
C LEU A 50 -1.61 2.02 5.03
N VAL A 51 -0.60 1.71 4.24
CA VAL A 51 0.36 2.68 3.71
C VAL A 51 -0.04 3.00 2.27
N ALA A 52 -0.28 4.28 1.98
CA ALA A 52 -0.60 4.76 0.65
C ALA A 52 0.63 5.43 0.04
N ASN A 53 1.13 4.84 -1.03
CA ASN A 53 2.21 5.40 -1.84
C ASN A 53 1.59 6.27 -2.93
N TYR A 54 2.03 7.52 -3.04
CA TYR A 54 1.40 8.48 -3.92
C TYR A 54 2.42 9.42 -4.56
N ASP A 55 2.02 9.99 -5.68
CA ASP A 55 2.77 11.04 -6.35
C ASP A 55 2.55 12.38 -5.64
N ALA A 56 3.61 13.00 -5.12
CA ALA A 56 3.48 14.25 -4.37
C ALA A 56 2.97 15.43 -5.21
N ARG A 57 3.23 15.42 -6.53
CA ARG A 57 2.86 16.50 -7.46
C ARG A 57 1.40 16.36 -7.88
N THR A 58 1.00 15.19 -8.35
CA THR A 58 -0.37 14.95 -8.85
C THR A 58 -1.33 14.56 -7.72
N ARG A 59 -0.80 14.23 -6.54
CA ARG A 59 -1.54 13.76 -5.38
C ARG A 59 -2.27 12.43 -5.64
N GLN A 60 -1.94 11.72 -6.71
CA GLN A 60 -2.55 10.45 -7.09
C GLN A 60 -1.89 9.28 -6.36
N VAL A 61 -2.72 8.39 -5.81
CA VAL A 61 -2.25 7.16 -5.17
C VAL A 61 -1.81 6.17 -6.25
N ARG A 62 -0.57 5.72 -6.17
CA ARG A 62 0.04 4.77 -7.10
C ARG A 62 -0.21 3.33 -6.66
N ASP A 63 -0.02 3.05 -5.38
CA ASP A 63 -0.28 1.75 -4.78
C ASP A 63 -0.60 1.85 -3.29
N LEU A 64 -1.08 0.75 -2.75
CA LEU A 64 -1.48 0.60 -1.35
C LEU A 64 -0.77 -0.61 -0.76
N LEU A 65 -0.18 -0.48 0.42
CA LEU A 65 0.38 -1.59 1.18
C LEU A 65 -0.42 -1.80 2.47
N LEU A 66 -1.06 -2.96 2.58
CA LEU A 66 -1.68 -3.44 3.80
C LEU A 66 -0.63 -4.15 4.66
N VAL A 67 -0.25 -3.55 5.77
CA VAL A 67 0.78 -4.09 6.66
C VAL A 67 0.17 -5.14 7.59
N GLY A 68 0.76 -6.34 7.60
CA GLY A 68 0.37 -7.46 8.43
C GLY A 68 1.10 -8.74 8.04
N GLN A 69 1.08 -9.72 8.93
CA GLN A 69 1.89 -10.95 8.79
C GLN A 69 1.10 -12.15 8.27
N HIS A 70 -0.22 -12.02 8.07
CA HIS A 70 -1.11 -13.11 7.66
C HIS A 70 -1.92 -12.70 6.43
N GLU A 71 -1.64 -13.31 5.29
CA GLU A 71 -2.25 -12.99 4.00
C GLU A 71 -3.79 -13.13 4.02
N ASP A 72 -4.31 -14.28 4.44
CA ASP A 72 -5.76 -14.54 4.45
C ASP A 72 -6.53 -13.54 5.31
N SER A 73 -5.95 -13.14 6.45
CA SER A 73 -6.53 -12.13 7.33
C SER A 73 -6.56 -10.76 6.68
N LEU A 74 -5.52 -10.39 5.95
CA LEU A 74 -5.45 -9.13 5.22
C LEU A 74 -6.44 -9.11 4.05
N MET A 75 -6.48 -10.18 3.26
CA MET A 75 -7.41 -10.34 2.15
C MET A 75 -8.87 -10.25 2.61
N GLY A 76 -9.25 -11.04 3.63
CA GLY A 76 -10.62 -11.08 4.13
C GLY A 76 -11.07 -9.75 4.75
N ARG A 77 -10.25 -9.15 5.62
CA ARG A 77 -10.62 -7.90 6.30
C ARG A 77 -10.67 -6.71 5.35
N ALA A 78 -9.76 -6.64 4.37
CA ALA A 78 -9.79 -5.59 3.36
C ALA A 78 -10.77 -5.88 2.20
N SER A 79 -11.52 -6.99 2.27
CA SER A 79 -12.46 -7.42 1.22
C SER A 79 -11.79 -7.50 -0.16
N LEU A 80 -10.53 -7.93 -0.19
CA LEU A 80 -9.77 -8.10 -1.42
C LEU A 80 -10.13 -9.42 -2.09
N GLN A 81 -10.04 -9.44 -3.41
CA GLN A 81 -10.30 -10.61 -4.25
C GLN A 81 -9.08 -10.87 -5.12
N SER A 82 -8.62 -12.12 -5.17
CA SER A 82 -7.44 -12.51 -5.96
C SER A 82 -7.66 -12.38 -7.47
N ASN A 83 -8.92 -12.37 -7.93
CA ASN A 83 -9.31 -12.28 -9.34
C ASN A 83 -9.92 -10.91 -9.71
N ALA A 84 -9.64 -9.86 -8.93
CA ALA A 84 -10.16 -8.54 -9.22
C ALA A 84 -9.64 -8.01 -10.57
N ALA A 85 -10.55 -7.48 -11.40
CA ALA A 85 -10.19 -7.01 -12.74
C ALA A 85 -9.36 -5.71 -12.75
N ASN A 86 -9.39 -4.93 -11.66
CA ASN A 86 -8.82 -3.58 -11.60
C ASN A 86 -7.57 -3.46 -10.74
N TYR A 87 -7.11 -4.56 -10.12
CA TYR A 87 -5.89 -4.54 -9.32
C TYR A 87 -5.21 -5.91 -9.20
N LEU A 88 -3.92 -5.88 -8.90
CA LEU A 88 -3.13 -7.04 -8.51
C LEU A 88 -2.86 -6.96 -7.01
N VAL A 89 -2.85 -8.12 -6.36
CA VAL A 89 -2.38 -8.28 -4.99
C VAL A 89 -1.05 -9.01 -5.03
N LEU A 90 -0.01 -8.42 -4.44
CA LEU A 90 1.35 -8.93 -4.43
C LEU A 90 1.82 -9.06 -2.97
N PRO A 91 2.37 -10.21 -2.56
CA PRO A 91 2.98 -10.32 -1.24
C PRO A 91 4.24 -9.46 -1.16
N VAL A 92 4.41 -8.75 -0.05
CA VAL A 92 5.61 -7.98 0.27
C VAL A 92 6.28 -8.61 1.48
N PHE A 93 7.55 -8.94 1.34
CA PHE A 93 8.34 -9.56 2.40
C PHE A 93 9.29 -8.54 3.06
N GLN A 94 9.73 -8.82 4.27
CA GLN A 94 10.67 -7.96 4.98
C GLN A 94 12.05 -7.94 4.27
N THR A 95 12.70 -6.78 4.29
CA THR A 95 14.09 -6.66 3.82
C THR A 95 14.99 -7.65 4.58
N GLY A 96 15.75 -8.46 3.85
CA GLY A 96 16.62 -9.48 4.42
C GLY A 96 15.93 -10.79 4.82
N SER A 97 14.62 -10.96 4.57
CA SER A 97 13.93 -12.22 4.82
C SER A 97 12.77 -12.47 3.85
N ALA A 98 12.99 -13.36 2.87
CA ALA A 98 11.96 -13.75 1.88
C ALA A 98 10.80 -14.57 2.46
N ASN A 99 10.92 -15.07 3.70
CA ASN A 99 9.89 -15.92 4.34
C ASN A 99 9.05 -15.17 5.37
N ARG A 100 9.30 -13.86 5.58
CA ARG A 100 8.57 -13.05 6.56
C ARG A 100 7.72 -12.02 5.84
N LEU A 101 6.42 -12.28 5.80
CA LEU A 101 5.45 -11.37 5.19
C LEU A 101 5.44 -10.04 5.97
N LEU A 102 5.67 -8.94 5.26
CA LEU A 102 5.46 -7.57 5.72
C LEU A 102 4.00 -7.14 5.50
N GLY A 103 3.41 -7.56 4.38
CA GLY A 103 2.06 -7.18 4.01
C GLY A 103 1.68 -7.57 2.59
N LEU A 104 0.54 -7.03 2.14
CA LEU A 104 0.04 -7.19 0.78
C LEU A 104 0.03 -5.85 0.06
N ARG A 105 0.71 -5.77 -1.08
CA ARG A 105 0.65 -4.60 -1.97
C ARG A 105 -0.45 -4.77 -2.97
N ILE A 106 -1.19 -3.70 -3.16
CA ILE A 106 -2.33 -3.63 -4.07
C ILE A 106 -1.98 -2.60 -5.13
N VAL A 107 -1.81 -3.06 -6.36
CA VAL A 107 -1.38 -2.24 -7.50
C VAL A 107 -2.51 -2.16 -8.51
N PRO A 108 -2.92 -0.96 -8.97
CA PRO A 108 -3.90 -0.83 -10.05
C PRO A 108 -3.41 -1.52 -11.34
N THR A 109 -4.26 -2.31 -12.01
CA THR A 109 -3.93 -2.92 -13.32
C THR A 109 -4.10 -1.94 -14.48
N LYS A 110 -4.79 -0.83 -14.25
CA LYS A 110 -4.99 0.24 -15.22
C LYS A 110 -4.38 1.53 -14.67
N PRO A 111 -3.61 2.28 -15.46
CA PRO A 111 -3.08 3.56 -15.02
C PRO A 111 -4.24 4.51 -14.71
N THR A 112 -4.16 5.17 -13.56
CA THR A 112 -5.02 6.31 -13.23
C THR A 112 -4.74 7.44 -14.22
N LYS A 113 -5.75 7.85 -14.98
CA LYS A 113 -5.69 9.04 -15.83
C LYS A 113 -5.67 10.32 -15.01
#